data_AF-A0A9D6NGB7-F1
#
_entry.id   AF-A0A9D6NGB7-F1
#
_cell.length_a   1.000
_cell.length_b   1.000
_cell.length_c   1.000
_cell.angle_alpha   90.00
_cell.angle_beta   90.00
_cell.angle_gamma   90.00
#
_symmetry.space_group_name_H-M   'P 1'
#
loop_
_entity.id
_entity.type
_entity.pdbx_description
1 polymer ?
#
loop_
_entity_poly.entity_id
_entity_poly.type
_entity_poly.pdbx_seq_one_letter_code
_entity_poly.pdbx_strand_id
1 'polypeptide(L)' 'EKGYVSIGCAPCARPIRPGESPRAGRWWWEKDAPKECGMHCSIETGVFEYRLKTLLKQAE' A
#
# COMPACT_ATOMS: atom_id res chain seq x y z
N GLU A 1 10.85 -11.56 -18.30
CA GLU A 1 10.96 -10.74 -17.06
C GLU A 1 10.39 -11.49 -15.86
N LYS A 2 10.79 -11.15 -14.62
CA LYS A 2 10.44 -11.91 -13.40
C LYS A 2 9.02 -11.64 -12.85
N GLY A 3 8.19 -10.84 -13.53
CA GLY A 3 6.80 -10.57 -13.11
C GLY A 3 6.62 -9.49 -12.03
N TYR A 4 7.64 -8.67 -11.77
CA TYR A 4 7.57 -7.56 -10.82
C TYR A 4 7.04 -6.29 -11.49
N VAL A 5 5.79 -5.93 -11.20
CA VAL A 5 5.14 -4.74 -11.78
C VAL A 5 5.21 -3.52 -10.84
N SER A 6 5.30 -3.74 -9.52
CA SER A 6 5.46 -2.68 -8.51
C SER A 6 6.66 -2.98 -7.61
N ILE A 7 7.69 -2.13 -7.70
CA ILE A 7 8.96 -2.29 -7.00
C ILE A 7 8.96 -1.46 -5.70
N GLY A 8 9.52 -2.02 -4.63
CA GLY A 8 9.66 -1.38 -3.32
C GLY A 8 10.81 -2.01 -2.54
N CYS A 9 10.77 -1.95 -1.20
CA CYS A 9 11.75 -2.65 -0.38
C CYS A 9 11.74 -4.16 -0.68
N ALA A 10 12.91 -4.78 -0.69
CA ALA A 10 13.08 -6.21 -1.00
C ALA A 10 12.10 -7.16 -0.27
N PRO A 11 11.84 -7.04 1.05
CA PRO A 11 10.91 -7.94 1.73
C PRO A 11 9.43 -7.66 1.41
N CYS A 12 9.13 -6.50 0.82
CA CYS A 12 7.76 -5.99 0.68
C CYS A 12 7.25 -6.03 -0.76
N ALA A 13 8.06 -6.46 -1.72
CA ALA A 13 7.72 -6.56 -3.13
C ALA A 13 7.75 -8.02 -3.60
N ARG A 14 6.71 -8.45 -4.31
CA ARG A 14 6.61 -9.78 -4.92
C ARG A 14 6.12 -9.68 -6.37
N PRO A 15 6.38 -10.69 -7.21
CA PRO A 15 5.81 -10.73 -8.54
C PRO A 15 4.29 -10.93 -8.47
N ILE A 16 3.58 -10.49 -9.51
CA ILE A 16 2.12 -10.62 -9.64
C ILE A 16 1.74 -11.56 -10.78
N ARG A 17 0.54 -12.12 -10.73
CA ARG A 17 -0.02 -12.94 -11.82
C ARG A 17 -0.70 -12.06 -12.88
N PRO A 18 -0.83 -12.56 -14.13
CA PRO A 18 -1.65 -11.89 -15.13
C PRO A 18 -3.08 -11.62 -14.61
N GLY A 19 -3.58 -10.41 -14.83
CA GLY A 19 -4.91 -9.98 -14.38
C GLY A 19 -4.97 -9.47 -12.94
N GLU A 20 -3.91 -9.62 -12.14
CA GLU A 20 -3.85 -8.99 -10.83
C GLU A 20 -3.64 -7.47 -10.95
N SER A 21 -4.03 -6.74 -9.90
CA SER A 21 -3.73 -5.30 -9.81
C SER A 21 -2.21 -5.08 -9.95
N PRO A 22 -1.76 -4.03 -10.67
CA PRO A 22 -0.33 -3.69 -10.77
C PRO A 22 0.37 -3.54 -9.43
N ARG A 23 -0.37 -3.20 -8.36
CA ARG A 23 0.14 -3.06 -6.99
C ARG A 23 -0.12 -4.28 -6.09
N ALA A 24 -0.68 -5.38 -6.59
CA ALA A 24 -0.95 -6.60 -5.81
C ALA A 24 0.33 -7.28 -5.25
N GLY A 25 1.50 -6.89 -5.76
CA GLY A 25 2.81 -7.29 -5.26
C GLY A 25 3.23 -6.55 -3.98
N ARG A 26 2.50 -5.51 -3.57
CA ARG A 26 2.76 -4.68 -2.38
C ARG A 26 1.57 -4.80 -1.43
N TRP A 27 1.82 -4.72 -0.11
CA TRP A 27 0.77 -4.80 0.93
C TRP A 27 -0.12 -6.06 0.86
N TRP A 28 0.41 -7.15 0.32
CA TRP A 28 -0.35 -8.38 0.04
C TRP A 28 -0.74 -9.18 1.29
N TRP A 29 -0.07 -8.94 2.42
CA TRP A 29 -0.34 -9.56 3.72
C TRP A 29 -1.26 -8.71 4.61
N GLU A 30 -1.43 -7.44 4.30
CA GLU A 30 -2.19 -6.52 5.13
C GLU A 30 -3.69 -6.61 4.83
N LYS A 31 -4.51 -6.65 5.87
CA LYS A 31 -5.98 -6.61 5.79
C LYS A 31 -6.48 -5.28 6.32
N ASP A 32 -7.41 -4.66 5.60
CA ASP A 32 -8.11 -3.42 6.00
C ASP A 32 -7.19 -2.24 6.38
N ALA A 33 -5.94 -2.27 5.92
CA ALA A 33 -4.95 -1.22 6.17
C ALA A 33 -4.78 -0.31 4.93
N PRO A 34 -4.43 0.97 5.13
CA PRO A 34 -4.15 1.88 4.03
C PRO A 34 -2.97 1.38 3.18
N LYS A 35 -3.20 1.29 1.87
CA LYS A 35 -2.26 0.72 0.91
C LYS A 35 -1.35 1.80 0.33
N GLU A 36 -0.71 2.59 1.20
CA GLU A 36 0.13 3.69 0.75
C GLU A 36 1.44 3.81 1.53
N CYS A 37 2.52 4.16 0.81
CA CYS A 37 3.83 4.31 1.42
C CYS A 37 3.90 5.58 2.26
N GLY A 38 4.61 5.54 3.40
CA GLY A 38 4.82 6.74 4.23
C GLY A 38 5.51 7.89 3.48
N MET A 39 6.24 7.61 2.39
CA MET A 39 6.83 8.62 1.50
C MET A 39 5.79 9.50 0.80
N HIS A 40 4.54 9.04 0.70
CA HIS A 40 3.46 9.81 0.08
C HIS A 40 2.64 10.58 1.12
N CYS A 41 2.93 10.42 2.41
CA CYS A 41 2.40 11.27 3.46
C CYS A 41 3.28 12.53 3.56
N SER A 42 2.66 13.70 3.73
CA SER A 42 3.43 14.91 4.00
C SER A 42 4.13 14.80 5.36
N ILE A 43 5.32 15.40 5.48
CA ILE A 43 6.10 15.40 6.73
C ILE A 43 5.31 16.11 7.85
N GLU A 44 4.51 17.13 7.50
CA GLU A 44 3.76 17.96 8.44
C GLU A 44 2.48 17.28 8.95
N THR A 45 1.77 16.52 8.10
CA THR A 45 0.50 15.85 8.48
C THR A 45 0.67 14.42 8.95
N GLY A 46 1.80 13.77 8.63
CA GLY A 46 2.16 12.46 9.14
C GLY A 46 1.16 11.33 8.83
N VAL A 47 1.55 10.11 9.22
CA VAL A 47 0.73 8.89 9.03
C VAL A 47 -0.57 8.93 9.86
N PHE A 48 -0.62 9.76 10.90
CA PHE A 48 -1.75 9.84 11.84
C PHE A 48 -3.02 10.44 11.21
N GLU A 49 -2.92 11.61 10.58
CA GLU A 49 -4.11 12.25 9.99
C GLU A 49 -4.70 11.42 8.84
N TYR A 50 -3.85 10.83 8.01
CA TYR A 50 -4.30 9.98 6.90
C TYR A 50 -4.98 8.71 7.43
N ARG A 51 -4.40 8.03 8.44
CA ARG A 51 -5.03 6.88 9.09
C ARG A 51 -6.36 7.24 9.73
N LEU A 52 -6.45 8.36 10.46
CA LEU A 52 -7.70 8.80 11.09
C LEU A 52 -8.78 9.06 10.03
N LYS A 53 -8.46 9.76 8.94
CA LYS A 53 -9.39 9.98 7.82
C LYS A 53 -9.85 8.67 7.17
N THR A 54 -8.95 7.71 6.96
CA THR A 54 -9.32 6.41 6.37
C THR A 54 -10.21 5.60 7.32
N LEU A 55 -9.88 5.54 8.61
CA LEU A 55 -10.67 4.82 9.61
C LEU A 55 -12.06 5.42 9.78
N LEU A 56 -12.17 6.76 9.83
CA LEU A 56 -13.46 7.44 9.90
C LEU A 56 -14.31 7.17 8.66
N LYS A 57 -13.72 7.15 7.46
CA LYS A 57 -14.43 6.80 6.20
C LYS A 57 -14.91 5.35 6.11
N GLN A 58 -14.31 4.43 6.86
CA GLN A 58 -14.69 3.01 6.89
C GLN A 58 -15.73 2.70 7.98
N ALA A 59 -16.01 3.66 8.85
CA ALA A 59 -16.98 3.53 9.95
C ALA A 59 -18.37 4.09 9.59
N GLU A 60 -18.52 4.70 8.42
CA GLU A 60 -19.79 5.06 7.76
C GLU A 60 -20.25 3.94 6.82
#